data_AF-A0A920J6E0-F1
#
_entry.id   AF-A0A920J6E0-F1
#
_cell.length_a   1.000
_cell.length_b   1.000
_cell.length_c   1.000
_cell.angle_alpha   90.00
_cell.angle_beta   90.00
_cell.angle_gamma   90.00
#
_symmetry.space_group_name_H-M   'P 1'
#
loop_
_entity.id
_entity.type
_entity.pdbx_description
1 polymer ?
#
loop_
_entity_poly.entity_id
_entity_poly.type
_entity_poly.pdbx_seq_one_letter_code
_entity_poly.pdbx_strand_id
1 'polypeptide(L)' 'MTSALLHPFSKPSSDNFRTLFRSEGVRVWDDEGNEYIDGLGSLWYCQVGHNREKN' A
#
# COMPACT_ATOMS: atom_id res chain seq x y z
N MET A 1 -20.07 5.49 -1.29
CA MET A 1 -20.13 5.84 0.15
C MET A 1 -18.86 6.61 0.47
N THR A 2 -18.96 7.71 1.22
CA THR A 2 -17.78 8.46 1.66
C THR A 2 -17.00 7.63 2.68
N SER A 3 -15.68 7.54 2.53
CA SER A 3 -14.80 6.87 3.51
C SER A 3 -14.99 7.50 4.90
N ALA A 4 -14.98 6.68 5.95
CA ALA A 4 -14.98 7.15 7.33
C ALA A 4 -13.61 7.73 7.76
N LEU A 5 -12.58 7.58 6.91
CA LEU A 5 -11.20 7.98 7.19
C LEU A 5 -10.72 9.04 6.19
N LEU A 6 -9.87 9.95 6.68
CA LEU A 6 -9.13 10.90 5.84
C LEU A 6 -7.78 10.30 5.44
N HIS A 7 -7.44 10.38 4.16
CA HIS A 7 -6.12 10.00 3.68
C HIS A 7 -5.11 11.12 3.95
N PRO A 8 -4.01 10.85 4.68
CA PRO A 8 -2.95 11.83 4.87
C PRO A 8 -2.41 12.33 3.52
N PHE A 9 -2.02 13.61 3.48
CA PHE A 9 -1.43 14.27 2.30
C PHE A 9 -2.27 14.26 1.02
N SER A 10 -3.54 13.85 1.10
CA SER A 10 -4.50 13.89 -0.01
C SER A 10 -5.53 15.00 0.21
N LYS A 11 -6.19 15.43 -0.87
CA LYS A 11 -7.35 16.34 -0.72
C LYS A 11 -8.44 15.60 0.05
N PRO A 12 -9.08 16.21 1.07
CA PRO A 12 -10.13 15.53 1.87
C PRO A 12 -11.33 15.05 1.06
N SER A 13 -11.55 15.61 -0.13
CA SER A 13 -12.64 15.22 -1.04
C SER A 13 -12.23 14.19 -2.09
N SER A 14 -10.99 13.69 -2.09
CA SER A 14 -10.56 12.65 -3.01
C SER A 14 -11.21 11.32 -2.64
N ASP A 15 -11.61 10.55 -3.65
CA ASP A 15 -12.24 9.23 -3.52
C ASP A 15 -11.53 8.15 -4.35
N ASN A 16 -10.64 8.55 -5.26
CA ASN A 16 -9.85 7.64 -6.08
C ASN A 16 -8.57 7.20 -5.36
N PHE A 17 -8.64 6.07 -4.67
CA PHE A 17 -7.50 5.45 -4.00
C PHE A 17 -7.34 3.99 -4.44
N ARG A 18 -6.10 3.49 -4.42
CA ARG A 18 -5.82 2.06 -4.61
C ARG A 18 -5.85 1.35 -3.27
N THR A 19 -6.56 0.23 -3.21
CA THR A 19 -6.58 -0.66 -2.05
C THR A 19 -5.52 -1.74 -2.25
N LEU A 20 -4.44 -1.71 -1.46
CA LEU A 20 -3.44 -2.78 -1.45
C LEU A 20 -3.87 -3.89 -0.47
N PHE A 21 -3.92 -5.14 -0.91
CA PHE A 21 -4.46 -6.26 -0.11
C PHE A 21 -3.43 -7.35 0.24
N ARG A 22 -2.31 -7.40 -0.49
CA ARG A 22 -1.20 -8.35 -0.27
C ARG A 22 0.14 -7.68 -0.49
N SER A 23 1.17 -8.16 0.19
CA SER A 23 2.56 -7.81 -0.08
C SER A 23 3.54 -8.97 0.20
N GLU A 24 4.67 -8.97 -0.51
CA GLU A 24 5.73 -9.99 -0.37
C GLU A 24 7.06 -9.42 -0.90
N GLY A 25 8.11 -9.40 -0.08
CA GLY A 25 9.38 -8.79 -0.47
C GLY A 25 9.21 -7.32 -0.84
N VAL A 26 9.49 -6.96 -2.09
CA VAL A 26 9.31 -5.59 -2.64
C VAL A 26 8.04 -5.42 -3.47
N ARG A 27 7.16 -6.43 -3.50
CA ARG A 27 5.95 -6.43 -4.33
C ARG A 27 4.71 -6.18 -3.48
N VAL A 28 3.75 -5.46 -4.07
CA VAL A 28 2.41 -5.24 -3.51
C VAL A 28 1.36 -5.50 -4.59
N TRP A 29 0.16 -5.92 -4.19
CA TRP A 29 -0.97 -6.16 -5.08
C TRP A 29 -2.17 -5.33 -4.66
N ASP A 30 -2.87 -4.77 -5.65
CA ASP A 30 -4.18 -4.17 -5.43
C ASP A 30 -5.30 -5.22 -5.48
N ASP A 31 -6.50 -4.84 -5.05
CA ASP A 31 -7.70 -5.69 -5.02
C ASP A 31 -8.27 -6.03 -6.41
N GLU A 32 -7.72 -5.45 -7.48
CA GLU A 32 -8.00 -5.82 -8.87
C GLU A 32 -7.02 -6.88 -9.40
N GLY A 33 -5.97 -7.22 -8.63
CA GLY A 33 -4.98 -8.23 -8.96
C GLY A 33 -3.74 -7.71 -9.69
N ASN A 34 -3.57 -6.40 -9.83
CA ASN A 34 -2.38 -5.82 -10.43
C ASN A 34 -1.19 -5.89 -9.45
N GLU A 35 -0.01 -6.24 -9.97
CA GLU A 35 1.26 -6.27 -9.21
C GLU A 35 2.04 -4.97 -9.41
N TYR A 36 2.62 -4.44 -8.33
CA TYR A 36 3.48 -3.27 -8.35
C TYR A 36 4.77 -3.51 -7.56
N ILE A 37 5.83 -2.77 -7.90
CA ILE A 37 7.02 -2.64 -7.08
C ILE A 37 6.79 -1.52 -6.05
N ASP A 38 7.00 -1.82 -4.77
CA ASP A 38 7.02 -0.83 -3.68
C ASP A 38 8.34 -0.03 -3.69
N GLY A 39 8.44 0.88 -4.66
CA GLY A 39 9.62 1.72 -4.84
C GLY A 39 9.85 2.76 -3.74
N LEU A 40 8.85 3.00 -2.89
CA LEU A 40 8.96 3.92 -1.75
C LEU A 40 9.44 3.21 -0.48
N GLY A 41 9.38 1.86 -0.45
CA GLY A 41 9.60 1.09 0.77
C GLY A 41 8.54 1.42 1.83
N SER A 42 7.26 1.40 1.42
CA SER A 42 6.13 1.99 2.13
C SER A 42 6.37 3.48 2.37
N LEU A 43 6.15 4.00 3.58
CA LEU A 43 6.64 5.32 3.96
C LEU A 43 8.07 5.19 4.52
N TRP A 44 9.01 4.82 3.65
CA TRP A 44 10.47 4.81 3.90
C TRP A 44 10.96 3.84 4.99
N TYR A 45 10.09 3.03 5.58
CA TYR A 45 10.43 2.19 6.73
C TYR A 45 10.62 0.71 6.38
N CYS A 46 10.11 0.24 5.24
CA CYS A 46 10.06 -1.19 4.90
C CYS A 46 11.36 -1.70 4.25
N GLN A 47 12.49 -1.45 4.92
CA GLN A 47 13.82 -1.66 4.34
C GLN A 47 14.18 -3.13 4.12
N VAL A 48 13.57 -4.05 4.87
CA VAL A 48 13.82 -5.50 4.78
C VAL A 48 12.72 -6.25 4.02
N GLY A 49 11.83 -5.50 3.35
CA GLY A 49 10.71 -6.04 2.61
C GLY A 49 9.53 -6.50 3.47
N HIS A 50 8.41 -6.71 2.79
CA HIS A 50 7.15 -7.18 3.38
C HIS A 50 7.19 -8.68 3.65
N ASN A 51 6.46 -9.10 4.69
CA ASN A 51 6.20 -10.50 5.03
C ASN A 51 7.46 -11.38 5.18
N ARG A 52 8.55 -10.81 5.71
CA ARG A 52 9.79 -11.54 5.96
C ARG A 52 9.60 -12.58 7.07
N GLU A 53 9.85 -13.84 6.76
CA GLU A 53 9.86 -14.92 7.74
C GLU A 53 10.92 -14.71 8.83
N LYS A 54 10.59 -15.09 10.07
CA LYS A 54 11.53 -15.10 11.19
C LYS A 54 12.07 -16.52 11.33
N ASN A 55 13.27 -16.76 10.81
CA ASN A 55 14.07 -17.92 11.16
C ASN A 55 14.97 -17.60 12.36
#